data_AF-A0A7D8EQT2-F1
#
_entry.id   AF-A0A7D8EQT2-F1
#
_cell.length_a   1.000
_cell.length_b   1.000
_cell.length_c   1.000
_cell.angle_alpha   90.00
_cell.angle_beta   90.00
_cell.angle_gamma   90.00
#
_symmetry.space_group_name_H-M   'P 1'
#
loop_
_entity.id
_entity.type
_entity.pdbx_description
1 polymer ?
#
loop_
_entity_poly.entity_id
_entity_poly.type
_entity_poly.pdbx_seq_one_letter_code
_entity_poly.pdbx_strand_id
1 'polypeptide(L)'
;MVYPYAPNAVLIGFLFSFLGGLVGLFLLGQMKLVLILPGVVPHFFTGATAGVFGNATGGRRGAMIGAFANGLLITFLPVLLLPVLGAIGFANTTFSDADFGVIGILLGNLARYLSPMAITGLVVALFALLVAYNVLAKNKKATAEVQENSGAKE
;
A
#
# COMPACT_ATOMS: atom_id res chain seq x y z
N MET A 1 -2.68 14.86 1.77
CA MET A 1 -3.56 14.44 0.65
C MET A 1 -3.09 15.12 -0.61
N VAL A 2 -2.76 14.38 -1.66
CA VAL A 2 -2.22 14.94 -2.92
C VAL A 2 -3.30 15.41 -3.90
N TYR A 3 -4.57 15.16 -3.58
CA TYR A 3 -5.70 15.34 -4.50
C TYR A 3 -5.94 16.81 -4.91
N PRO A 4 -5.79 17.81 -4.02
CA PRO A 4 -5.97 19.21 -4.40
C PRO A 4 -4.94 19.71 -5.43
N TYR A 5 -3.78 19.06 -5.53
CA TYR A 5 -2.70 19.50 -6.42
C TYR A 5 -2.91 19.09 -7.89
N ALA A 6 -3.73 18.06 -8.16
CA ALA A 6 -4.05 17.65 -9.53
C ALA A 6 -5.47 17.02 -9.63
N PRO A 7 -6.55 17.81 -9.48
CA PRO A 7 -7.93 17.29 -9.45
C PRO A 7 -8.34 16.53 -10.72
N ASN A 8 -7.87 16.97 -11.88
CA ASN A 8 -8.15 16.27 -13.15
C ASN A 8 -7.47 14.89 -13.18
N ALA A 9 -6.26 14.77 -12.63
CA ALA A 9 -5.54 13.51 -12.57
C ALA A 9 -6.15 12.53 -11.57
N VAL A 10 -6.79 13.02 -10.50
CA VAL A 10 -7.56 12.21 -9.54
C VAL A 10 -8.70 11.48 -10.24
N LEU A 11 -9.52 12.20 -11.02
CA LEU A 11 -10.65 11.62 -11.74
C LEU A 11 -10.20 10.63 -12.83
N ILE A 12 -9.17 11.01 -13.60
CA ILE A 12 -8.58 10.12 -14.61
C ILE A 12 -8.03 8.86 -13.93
N GLY A 13 -7.32 9.02 -12.81
CA GLY A 13 -6.77 7.90 -12.05
C GLY A 13 -7.85 6.94 -11.57
N PHE A 14 -8.91 7.46 -10.95
CA PHE A 14 -10.05 6.64 -10.55
C PHE A 14 -10.66 5.86 -11.72
N LEU A 15 -10.97 6.53 -12.84
CA LEU A 15 -11.63 5.91 -13.99
C LEU A 15 -10.77 4.82 -14.63
N PHE A 16 -9.47 5.08 -14.82
CA PHE A 16 -8.56 4.11 -15.43
C PHE A 16 -8.21 2.97 -14.48
N SER A 17 -8.12 3.22 -13.18
CA SER A 17 -7.98 2.15 -12.18
C SER A 17 -9.22 1.26 -12.14
N PHE A 18 -10.42 1.84 -12.11
CA PHE A 18 -11.67 1.08 -12.14
C PHE A 18 -11.82 0.27 -13.44
N LEU A 19 -11.46 0.86 -14.58
CA LEU A 19 -11.40 0.16 -15.86
C LEU A 19 -10.40 -1.01 -15.82
N GLY A 20 -9.21 -0.80 -15.23
CA GLY A 20 -8.24 -1.86 -14.98
C GLY A 20 -8.82 -2.99 -14.12
N GLY A 21 -9.61 -2.65 -13.10
CA GLY A 21 -10.30 -3.63 -12.28
C GLY A 21 -11.37 -4.43 -13.03
N LEU A 22 -12.14 -3.78 -13.92
CA LEU A 22 -13.12 -4.46 -14.78
C LEU A 22 -12.44 -5.41 -15.78
N VAL A 23 -11.34 -4.97 -16.39
CA VAL A 23 -10.52 -5.82 -17.27
C VAL A 23 -9.93 -6.98 -16.47
N GLY A 24 -9.40 -6.72 -15.28
CA GLY A 24 -8.89 -7.76 -14.38
C GLY A 24 -9.97 -8.78 -14.02
N LEU A 25 -11.18 -8.34 -13.66
CA LEU A 25 -12.32 -9.21 -13.37
C LEU A 25 -12.66 -10.10 -14.56
N PHE A 26 -12.70 -9.54 -15.77
CA PHE A 26 -12.94 -10.31 -16.99
C PHE A 26 -11.85 -11.37 -17.21
N LEU A 27 -10.58 -11.00 -17.06
CA LEU A 27 -9.44 -11.92 -17.20
C LEU A 27 -9.48 -13.04 -16.15
N LEU A 28 -9.78 -12.72 -14.90
CA LEU A 28 -9.95 -13.72 -13.83
C LEU A 28 -11.06 -14.71 -14.15
N GLY A 29 -12.17 -14.24 -14.74
CA GLY A 29 -13.26 -15.10 -15.22
C GLY A 29 -12.82 -16.05 -16.34
N GLN A 30 -12.05 -15.56 -17.32
CA GLN A 30 -11.49 -16.42 -18.38
C GLN A 30 -10.52 -17.47 -17.82
N MET A 31 -9.74 -17.11 -16.80
CA MET A 31 -8.79 -18.00 -16.13
C MET A 31 -9.45 -18.97 -15.13
N LYS A 32 -10.77 -18.88 -14.91
CA LYS A 32 -11.52 -19.64 -13.89
C LYS A 32 -10.94 -19.49 -12.47
N LEU A 33 -10.39 -18.31 -12.18
CA LEU A 33 -9.89 -17.94 -10.86
C LEU A 33 -11.00 -17.31 -10.00
N VAL A 34 -10.71 -17.05 -8.73
CA VAL A 34 -11.64 -16.33 -7.85
C VAL A 34 -11.91 -14.94 -8.42
N LEU A 35 -13.20 -14.61 -8.57
CA LEU A 35 -13.63 -13.33 -9.10
C LEU A 35 -13.57 -12.25 -8.03
N ILE A 36 -12.78 -11.20 -8.29
CA ILE A 36 -12.65 -10.04 -7.42
C ILE A 36 -13.45 -8.88 -8.03
N LEU A 37 -14.56 -8.52 -7.40
CA LEU A 37 -15.39 -7.41 -7.84
C LEU A 37 -14.68 -6.06 -7.56
N PRO A 38 -14.51 -5.20 -8.57
CA PRO A 38 -13.84 -3.92 -8.39
C PRO A 38 -14.68 -2.99 -7.51
N GLY A 39 -14.15 -2.64 -6.33
CA GLY A 39 -14.80 -1.73 -5.39
C GLY A 39 -14.52 -0.25 -5.70
N VAL A 40 -15.52 0.62 -5.56
CA VAL A 40 -15.35 2.05 -5.87
C VAL A 40 -14.33 2.73 -4.95
N VAL A 41 -14.33 2.37 -3.66
CA VAL A 41 -13.44 2.95 -2.64
C VAL A 41 -11.95 2.75 -2.98
N PRO A 42 -11.41 1.52 -3.12
CA PRO A 42 -9.99 1.33 -3.41
C PRO A 42 -9.59 1.96 -4.75
N HIS A 43 -10.37 1.73 -5.81
CA HIS A 43 -10.08 2.34 -7.11
C HIS A 43 -10.11 3.87 -7.06
N PHE A 44 -10.95 4.47 -6.22
CA PHE A 44 -10.94 5.91 -6.01
C PHE A 44 -9.71 6.35 -5.23
N PHE A 45 -9.40 5.74 -4.08
CA PHE A 45 -8.30 6.22 -3.25
C PHE A 45 -6.92 5.84 -3.81
N THR A 46 -6.65 4.55 -3.99
CA THR A 46 -5.33 4.09 -4.50
C THR A 46 -5.18 4.42 -5.98
N GLY A 47 -6.24 4.29 -6.76
CA GLY A 47 -6.23 4.60 -8.19
C GLY A 47 -6.09 6.09 -8.48
N ALA A 48 -6.77 6.98 -7.75
CA ALA A 48 -6.54 8.42 -7.90
C ALA A 48 -5.14 8.82 -7.46
N THR A 49 -4.63 8.23 -6.37
CA THR A 49 -3.26 8.47 -5.92
C THR A 49 -2.25 8.06 -6.99
N ALA A 50 -2.39 6.87 -7.57
CA ALA A 50 -1.57 6.40 -8.69
C ALA A 50 -1.71 7.33 -9.92
N GLY A 51 -2.91 7.84 -10.19
CA GLY A 51 -3.16 8.81 -11.25
C GLY A 51 -2.46 10.15 -11.03
N VAL A 52 -2.47 10.69 -9.81
CA VAL A 52 -1.79 11.95 -9.45
C VAL A 52 -0.27 11.81 -9.57
N PHE A 53 0.30 10.74 -9.02
CA PHE A 53 1.75 10.49 -9.14
C PHE A 53 2.16 10.16 -10.58
N GLY A 54 1.37 9.36 -11.30
CA GLY A 54 1.58 9.09 -12.72
C GLY A 54 1.47 10.35 -13.58
N ASN A 55 0.61 11.29 -13.21
CA ASN A 55 0.53 12.60 -13.88
C ASN A 55 1.76 13.45 -13.62
N ALA A 56 2.32 13.41 -12.41
CA ALA A 56 3.53 14.14 -12.08
C ALA A 56 4.76 13.63 -12.85
N THR A 57 4.85 12.32 -13.12
CA THR A 57 6.01 11.70 -13.80
C THR A 57 5.86 11.61 -15.32
N GLY A 58 4.64 11.40 -15.84
CA GLY A 58 4.38 11.12 -17.25
C GLY A 58 3.19 11.87 -17.85
N GLY A 59 2.71 12.92 -17.18
CA GLY A 59 1.55 13.70 -17.59
C GLY A 59 0.30 12.84 -17.73
N ARG A 60 -0.62 13.24 -18.62
CA ARG A 60 -1.93 12.58 -18.78
C ARG A 60 -1.80 11.08 -19.11
N ARG A 61 -0.82 10.70 -19.93
CA ARG A 61 -0.57 9.29 -20.30
C ARG A 61 -0.05 8.49 -19.10
N GLY A 62 0.87 9.07 -18.33
CA GLY A 62 1.35 8.46 -17.09
C GLY A 62 0.24 8.25 -16.07
N ALA A 63 -0.68 9.21 -15.95
CA ALA A 63 -1.86 9.11 -15.09
C ALA A 63 -2.75 7.91 -15.47
N MET A 64 -3.06 7.77 -16.76
CA MET A 64 -3.90 6.68 -17.28
C MET A 64 -3.24 5.30 -17.11
N ILE A 65 -1.99 5.16 -17.55
CA ILE A 65 -1.28 3.88 -17.52
C ILE A 65 -0.96 3.46 -16.09
N GLY A 66 -0.48 4.39 -15.25
CA GLY A 66 -0.15 4.11 -13.86
C GLY A 66 -1.37 3.70 -13.05
N ALA A 67 -2.50 4.38 -13.25
CA ALA A 67 -3.73 4.03 -12.57
C ALA A 67 -4.35 2.72 -13.09
N PHE A 68 -4.30 2.46 -14.40
CA PHE A 68 -4.74 1.19 -14.98
C PHE A 68 -3.93 -0.01 -14.45
N ALA A 69 -2.60 0.13 -14.39
CA ALA A 69 -1.72 -0.87 -13.81
C ALA A 69 -2.03 -1.10 -12.32
N ASN A 70 -2.27 -0.02 -11.56
CA ASN A 70 -2.73 -0.14 -10.17
C ASN A 70 -4.07 -0.90 -10.09
N GLY A 71 -5.02 -0.58 -10.96
CA GLY A 71 -6.33 -1.24 -11.04
C GLY A 71 -6.21 -2.75 -11.27
N LEU A 72 -5.38 -3.17 -12.23
CA LEU A 72 -5.08 -4.60 -12.43
C LEU A 72 -4.43 -5.21 -11.19
N LEU A 73 -3.43 -4.54 -10.61
CA LEU A 73 -2.68 -5.06 -9.47
C LEU A 73 -3.61 -5.32 -8.27
N ILE A 74 -4.49 -4.38 -7.91
CA ILE A 74 -5.43 -4.55 -6.79
C ILE A 74 -6.55 -5.57 -7.08
N THR A 75 -6.73 -6.00 -8.33
CA THR A 75 -7.65 -7.08 -8.70
C THR A 75 -7.00 -8.46 -8.68
N PHE A 76 -5.74 -8.58 -9.14
CA PHE A 76 -5.03 -9.86 -9.16
C PHE A 76 -4.40 -10.22 -7.81
N LEU A 77 -3.89 -9.23 -7.06
CA LEU A 77 -3.19 -9.48 -5.80
C LEU A 77 -4.06 -10.17 -4.73
N PRO A 78 -5.35 -9.81 -4.55
CA PRO A 78 -6.25 -10.53 -3.65
C PRO A 78 -6.39 -12.03 -3.98
N VAL A 79 -6.28 -12.44 -5.24
CA VAL A 79 -6.35 -13.86 -5.63
C VAL A 79 -5.22 -14.66 -5.00
N LEU A 80 -4.03 -14.07 -4.87
CA LEU A 80 -2.88 -14.67 -4.20
C LEU A 80 -3.03 -14.64 -2.67
N LEU A 81 -3.74 -13.64 -2.14
CA LEU A 81 -3.94 -13.46 -0.70
C LEU A 81 -5.03 -14.39 -0.13
N LEU A 82 -6.10 -14.65 -0.88
CA LEU A 82 -7.26 -15.42 -0.42
C LEU A 82 -6.90 -16.82 0.15
N PRO A 83 -6.01 -17.63 -0.46
CA PRO A 83 -5.61 -18.92 0.12
C PRO A 83 -4.89 -18.77 1.47
N VAL A 84 -4.16 -17.66 1.65
CA VAL A 84 -3.44 -17.37 2.88
C VAL A 84 -4.43 -16.97 3.98
N LEU A 85 -5.37 -16.08 3.68
CA LEU A 85 -6.41 -15.65 4.61
C LEU A 85 -7.40 -16.78 4.95
N GLY A 86 -7.76 -17.60 3.96
CA GLY A 86 -8.59 -18.79 4.17
C GLY A 86 -7.97 -19.78 5.15
N ALA A 87 -6.65 -19.99 5.09
CA ALA A 87 -5.93 -20.89 5.99
C ALA A 87 -5.93 -20.44 7.46
N ILE A 88 -6.17 -19.13 7.72
CA ILE A 88 -6.22 -18.55 9.06
C ILE A 88 -7.65 -18.18 9.51
N GLY A 89 -8.68 -18.65 8.79
CA GLY A 89 -10.09 -18.48 9.16
C GLY A 89 -10.80 -17.27 8.53
N PHE A 90 -10.13 -16.48 7.70
CA PHE A 90 -10.67 -15.31 7.01
C PHE A 90 -11.05 -15.63 5.55
N ALA A 91 -11.81 -16.70 5.35
CA ALA A 91 -12.22 -17.15 4.02
C ALA A 91 -13.08 -16.10 3.31
N ASN A 92 -12.85 -15.90 2.01
CA ASN A 92 -13.58 -14.96 1.14
C ASN A 92 -13.52 -13.48 1.55
N THR A 93 -12.71 -13.13 2.55
CA THR A 93 -12.43 -11.74 2.91
C THR A 93 -11.01 -11.40 2.47
N THR A 94 -10.82 -10.19 1.95
CA THR A 94 -9.52 -9.74 1.47
C THR A 94 -9.39 -8.23 1.65
N PHE A 95 -8.17 -7.74 1.59
CA PHE A 95 -7.89 -6.30 1.60
C PHE A 95 -7.94 -5.74 0.18
N SER A 96 -8.33 -4.47 0.09
CA SER A 96 -8.58 -3.80 -1.18
C SER A 96 -7.37 -3.09 -1.78
N ASP A 97 -6.32 -2.87 -0.97
CA ASP A 97 -5.16 -2.08 -1.37
C ASP A 97 -3.92 -2.98 -1.54
N ALA A 98 -3.02 -2.54 -2.42
CA ALA A 98 -1.85 -3.32 -2.84
C ALA A 98 -0.87 -3.62 -1.69
N ASP A 99 -0.65 -2.64 -0.81
CA ASP A 99 0.24 -2.76 0.34
C ASP A 99 -0.26 -3.79 1.34
N PHE A 100 -1.55 -3.75 1.69
CA PHE A 100 -2.16 -4.78 2.54
C PHE A 100 -2.16 -6.15 1.87
N GLY A 101 -2.31 -6.22 0.55
CA GLY A 101 -2.19 -7.48 -0.18
C GLY A 101 -0.79 -8.10 -0.07
N VAL A 102 0.25 -7.31 -0.30
CA VAL A 102 1.65 -7.79 -0.21
C VAL A 102 2.01 -8.14 1.23
N ILE A 103 1.72 -7.26 2.18
CA ILE A 103 1.99 -7.48 3.60
C ILE A 103 1.18 -8.68 4.12
N GLY A 104 -0.08 -8.80 3.71
CA GLY A 104 -0.95 -9.91 4.08
C GLY A 104 -0.41 -11.26 3.58
N ILE A 105 0.11 -11.32 2.34
CA ILE A 105 0.73 -12.53 1.80
C ILE A 105 1.98 -12.88 2.63
N LEU A 106 2.82 -11.90 2.92
CA LEU A 106 4.06 -12.10 3.68
C LEU A 106 3.79 -12.57 5.12
N LEU A 107 2.97 -11.82 5.85
CA LEU A 107 2.64 -12.11 7.25
C LEU A 107 1.78 -13.36 7.39
N GLY A 108 0.84 -13.58 6.48
CA GLY A 108 0.00 -14.77 6.53
C GLY A 108 0.76 -16.05 6.18
N ASN A 109 1.78 -15.99 5.31
CA ASN A 109 2.70 -17.11 5.12
C ASN A 109 3.57 -17.33 6.37
N LEU A 110 3.98 -16.26 7.07
CA LEU A 110 4.72 -16.36 8.32
C LEU A 110 3.88 -16.93 9.47
N ALA A 111 2.57 -16.65 9.48
CA ALA A 111 1.60 -17.18 10.44
C ALA A 111 1.41 -18.70 10.34
N ARG A 112 1.86 -19.35 9.26
CA ARG A 112 1.94 -20.82 9.20
C ARG A 112 3.00 -21.39 10.14
N TYR A 113 4.00 -20.60 10.53
CA TYR A 113 5.14 -21.04 11.34
C TYR A 113 5.20 -20.37 12.72
N LEU A 114 4.53 -19.22 12.90
CA LEU A 114 4.55 -18.42 14.12
C LEU A 114 3.14 -18.20 14.66
N SER A 115 2.98 -18.24 15.98
CA SER A 115 1.69 -17.97 16.62
C SER A 115 1.25 -16.52 16.41
N PRO A 116 -0.06 -16.21 16.38
CA PRO A 116 -0.56 -14.84 16.23
C PRO A 116 -0.01 -13.86 17.27
N MET A 117 0.20 -14.32 18.50
CA MET A 117 0.82 -13.54 19.57
C MET A 117 2.29 -13.22 19.29
N ALA A 118 3.05 -14.15 18.72
CA ALA A 118 4.45 -13.91 18.36
C ALA A 118 4.58 -12.88 17.22
N ILE A 119 3.70 -12.94 16.21
CA ILE A 119 3.68 -11.96 15.12
C ILE A 119 3.30 -10.57 15.64
N THR A 120 2.27 -10.49 16.48
CA THR A 120 1.84 -9.22 17.08
C THR A 120 2.94 -8.63 17.95
N GLY A 121 3.59 -9.45 18.79
CA GLY A 121 4.73 -9.04 19.62
C GLY A 121 5.92 -8.54 18.79
N LEU A 122 6.25 -9.24 17.70
CA LEU A 122 7.32 -8.83 16.77
C LEU A 122 7.01 -7.45 16.16
N VAL A 123 5.81 -7.24 15.62
CA VAL A 123 5.41 -5.98 14.98
C VAL A 123 5.45 -4.83 15.97
N VAL A 124 4.94 -5.03 17.19
CA VAL A 124 4.96 -4.02 18.26
C VAL A 124 6.39 -3.70 18.70
N ALA A 125 7.24 -4.71 18.85
CA ALA A 125 8.65 -4.51 19.22
C ALA A 125 9.41 -3.73 18.14
N LEU A 126 9.19 -4.05 16.86
CA LEU A 126 9.79 -3.35 15.72
C LEU A 126 9.36 -1.88 15.67
N PHE A 127 8.06 -1.61 15.89
CA PHE A 127 7.53 -0.25 15.96
C PHE A 127 8.11 0.53 17.15
N ALA A 128 8.16 -0.08 18.34
CA ALA A 128 8.75 0.53 19.53
C ALA A 128 10.24 0.84 19.34
N LEU A 129 11.00 -0.05 18.70
CA LEU A 129 12.41 0.16 18.34
C LEU A 129 12.58 1.33 17.37
N LEU A 130 11.73 1.44 16.34
CA LEU A 130 11.75 2.56 15.40
C LEU A 130 11.45 3.90 16.09
N VAL A 131 10.47 3.91 17.01
CA VAL A 131 10.14 5.10 17.81
C VAL A 131 11.31 5.47 18.73
N ALA A 132 11.87 4.50 19.46
CA ALA A 132 13.01 4.73 20.33
C ALA A 132 14.22 5.26 19.54
N TYR A 133 14.53 4.66 18.39
CA TYR A 133 15.59 5.11 17.49
C TYR A 133 15.35 6.54 17.01
N ASN A 134 14.13 6.89 16.59
CA ASN A 134 13.81 8.25 16.14
C ASN A 134 13.97 9.28 17.27
N VAL A 135 13.49 8.98 18.48
CA VAL A 135 13.65 9.87 19.65
C VAL A 135 15.12 10.02 20.04
N LEU A 136 15.87 8.92 20.10
CA LEU A 136 17.30 8.93 20.40
C LEU A 136 18.12 9.66 19.33
N ALA A 137 17.78 9.48 18.04
CA ALA A 137 18.43 10.19 16.93
C ALA A 137 18.13 11.70 16.95
N LYS A 138 16.92 12.10 17.34
CA LYS A 138 16.55 13.52 17.54
C LYS A 138 17.35 14.15 18.68
N ASN A 139 17.50 13.43 19.79
CA ASN A 139 18.31 13.89 20.94
C ASN A 139 19.80 13.99 20.59
N LYS A 140 20.33 13.09 19.76
CA LYS A 140 21.72 13.14 19.29
C LYS A 140 21.97 14.37 18.39
N LYS A 141 21.03 14.72 17.51
CA LYS A 141 21.10 15.93 16.68
C LYS A 141 21.01 17.22 17.53
N ALA A 142 20.08 17.27 18.47
CA ALA A 142 19.93 18.42 19.36
C ALA A 142 21.17 18.66 20.24
N THR A 143 21.82 17.59 20.71
CA THR A 143 23.05 17.68 21.52
C THR A 143 24.25 18.15 20.67
N ALA A 144 24.33 17.73 19.40
CA ALA A 144 25.39 18.13 18.48
C ALA A 144 25.29 19.63 18.09
N GLU A 145 24.09 20.14 17.81
CA GLU A 145 23.87 21.58 17.51
C GLU A 145 24.21 22.49 18.70
N VAL A 146 23.97 22.04 19.94
CA VAL A 146 24.32 22.81 21.15
C VAL A 146 25.83 22.86 21.38
N GLN A 147 26.58 21.79 21.07
CA GLN A 147 28.04 21.77 21.17
C GLN A 147 28.71 22.63 20.09
N GLU A 148 28.22 22.61 18.85
CA GLU A 148 28.77 23.42 17.75
C GLU A 148 28.58 24.93 18.01
N ASN A 149 27.43 25.33 18.54
CA ASN A 149 27.12 26.73 18.82
C ASN A 149 27.80 27.25 20.12
N SER A 150 28.26 26.35 21.00
CA SER A 150 29.06 26.68 22.18
C SER A 150 30.56 26.74 21.89
N GLY A 151 31.06 25.97 20.92
CA GLY A 151 32.46 25.99 20.49
C GLY A 151 32.82 27.14 19.53
N ALA A 152 31.83 27.76 18.90
CA ALA A 152 32.03 28.92 18.01
C ALA A 152 32.11 30.27 18.75
N LYS A 153 32.11 30.28 20.08
CA LYS A 153 32.14 31.49 20.93
C LYS A 153 33.46 31.72 21.70
N GLU A 154 34.50 30.94 21.43
CA GLU A 154 35.86 31.17 21.98
C GLU A 154 36.83 31.70 20.92
#